data_AF-A0A7W1SSV7-F1
#
_entry.id   AF-A0A7W1SSV7-F1
#
_cell.length_a   1.000
_cell.length_b   1.000
_cell.length_c   1.000
_cell.angle_alpha   90.00
_cell.angle_beta   90.00
_cell.angle_gamma   90.00
#
_symmetry.space_group_name_H-M   'P 1'
#
loop_
_entity.id
_entity.type
_entity.pdbx_description
1 polymer ?
#
loop_
_entity_poly.entity_id
_entity_poly.type
_entity_poly.pdbx_seq_one_letter_code
_entity_poly.pdbx_strand_id
1 'polypeptide(L)'
;MAQKAYAGRSSGNEVTVAIAVKDGRAVGYICDGKHIEAWLQGKVTGSTLSLKSSDGASTIVGTVDEAKSLGTVAVRDKQWPFAAKGVTAPAGLYEGRVSVKGVLNRIGWIVLPDGTQTGLDQQGGTLVAAPVLDPTHPESVTVDGTPVAVRTIGGGDAVIAP
;
A
#
# COMPACT_ATOMS: atom_id res chain seq x y z
N MET A 1 9.08 -15.04 10.98
CA MET A 1 7.76 -14.53 11.41
C MET A 1 6.77 -14.71 10.28
N ALA A 2 5.54 -15.11 10.59
CA ALA A 2 4.47 -15.19 9.60
C ALA A 2 4.16 -13.80 8.99
N GLN A 3 3.63 -13.80 7.77
CA GLN A 3 3.15 -12.58 7.11
C GLN A 3 2.06 -11.92 7.96
N LYS A 4 2.22 -10.63 8.26
CA LYS A 4 1.18 -9.79 8.87
C LYS A 4 0.85 -8.62 7.95
N ALA A 5 -0.42 -8.27 7.89
CA ALA A 5 -0.89 -7.09 7.17
C ALA A 5 -1.60 -6.15 8.15
N TYR A 6 -1.47 -4.86 7.91
CA TYR A 6 -2.11 -3.81 8.67
C TYR A 6 -2.73 -2.83 7.70
N ALA A 7 -3.94 -2.37 7.98
CA ALA A 7 -4.62 -1.39 7.15
C ALA A 7 -5.39 -0.38 8.01
N GLY A 8 -5.36 0.88 7.61
CA GLY A 8 -6.07 1.95 8.30
C GLY A 8 -5.82 3.31 7.69
N ARG A 9 -5.94 4.36 8.50
CA ARG A 9 -5.97 5.74 8.02
C ARG A 9 -5.15 6.66 8.90
N SER A 10 -4.71 7.77 8.33
CA SER A 10 -4.18 8.89 9.10
C SER A 10 -5.29 9.66 9.82
N SER A 11 -4.89 10.47 10.80
CA SER A 11 -5.77 11.45 11.44
C SER A 11 -6.43 12.34 10.39
N GLY A 12 -7.72 12.61 10.54
CA GLY A 12 -8.51 13.37 9.57
C GLY A 12 -8.85 12.61 8.29
N ASN A 13 -8.47 11.33 8.17
CA ASN A 13 -8.62 10.51 6.95
C ASN A 13 -7.90 11.09 5.72
N GLU A 14 -6.80 11.82 5.94
CA GLU A 14 -6.02 12.49 4.88
C GLU A 14 -5.37 11.49 3.92
N VAL A 15 -4.90 10.35 4.45
CA VAL A 15 -4.37 9.23 3.66
C VAL A 15 -4.80 7.90 4.25
N THR A 16 -4.92 6.90 3.38
CA THR A 16 -5.06 5.48 3.74
C THR A 16 -3.66 4.86 3.74
N VAL A 17 -3.40 3.97 4.70
CA VAL A 17 -2.10 3.31 4.88
C VAL A 17 -2.31 1.81 4.95
N ALA A 18 -1.51 1.06 4.18
CA ALA A 18 -1.36 -0.38 4.33
C ALA A 18 0.10 -0.74 4.59
N ILE A 19 0.34 -1.67 5.50
CA ILE A 19 1.67 -2.15 5.86
C ILE A 19 1.66 -3.68 5.85
N ALA A 20 2.63 -4.28 5.18
CA ALA A 20 2.86 -5.71 5.15
C ALA A 20 4.21 -6.01 5.83
N VAL A 21 4.25 -6.94 6.78
CA VAL A 21 5.47 -7.30 7.54
C VAL A 21 5.73 -8.80 7.41
N LYS A 22 6.98 -9.17 7.12
CA LYS A 22 7.44 -10.56 7.09
C LYS A 22 8.92 -10.64 7.37
N ASP A 23 9.32 -11.50 8.31
CA ASP A 23 10.73 -11.76 8.65
C ASP A 23 11.56 -10.48 8.90
N GLY A 24 11.00 -9.53 9.64
CA GLY A 24 11.68 -8.25 9.95
C GLY A 24 11.78 -7.28 8.78
N ARG A 25 11.31 -7.65 7.58
CA ARG A 25 11.12 -6.74 6.45
C ARG A 25 9.69 -6.24 6.42
N ALA A 26 9.53 -5.02 5.92
CA ALA A 26 8.22 -4.42 5.79
C ALA A 26 8.09 -3.62 4.50
N VAL A 27 6.88 -3.64 3.95
CA VAL A 27 6.44 -2.87 2.81
C VAL A 27 5.27 -2.01 3.24
N GLY A 28 5.25 -0.76 2.80
CA GLY A 28 4.15 0.16 3.04
C GLY A 28 3.61 0.75 1.75
N TYR A 29 2.35 1.12 1.77
CA TYR A 29 1.71 1.90 0.72
C TYR A 29 0.84 2.99 1.36
N ILE A 30 0.98 4.22 0.87
CA ILE A 30 0.23 5.40 1.30
C ILE A 30 -0.55 5.88 0.08
N CYS A 31 -1.86 6.04 0.25
CA CYS A 31 -2.75 6.45 -0.83
C CYS A 31 -3.91 7.31 -0.32
N ASP A 32 -4.19 8.43 -0.99
CA ASP A 32 -5.41 9.25 -0.74
C ASP A 32 -6.55 8.97 -1.75
N GLY A 33 -6.30 8.10 -2.74
CA GLY A 33 -7.23 7.79 -3.83
C GLY A 33 -7.40 8.93 -4.83
N LYS A 34 -6.53 9.95 -4.80
CA LYS A 34 -6.60 11.13 -5.67
C LYS A 34 -5.24 11.49 -6.27
N HIS A 35 -4.27 11.90 -5.46
CA HIS A 35 -2.99 12.45 -5.91
C HIS A 35 -1.77 12.01 -5.10
N ILE A 36 -1.99 11.45 -3.91
CA ILE A 36 -0.91 10.97 -3.05
C ILE A 36 -0.76 9.48 -3.30
N GLU A 37 0.40 9.11 -3.84
CA GLU A 37 0.84 7.73 -3.94
C GLU A 37 2.28 7.63 -3.45
N ALA A 38 2.53 6.71 -2.51
CA ALA A 38 3.89 6.37 -2.12
C ALA A 38 4.03 4.89 -1.77
N TRP A 39 5.00 4.24 -2.41
CA TRP A 39 5.46 2.90 -2.08
C TRP A 39 6.70 2.98 -1.21
N LEU A 40 6.72 2.25 -0.10
CA LEU A 40 7.76 2.32 0.90
C LEU A 40 8.30 0.94 1.23
N GLN A 41 9.57 0.89 1.58
CA GLN A 41 10.21 -0.32 2.09
C GLN A 41 11.09 -0.01 3.28
N GLY A 42 11.32 -1.04 4.08
CA GLY A 42 12.23 -0.97 5.20
C GLY A 42 12.10 -2.19 6.09
N LYS A 43 12.17 -1.96 7.40
CA LYS A 43 12.32 -3.04 8.37
C LYS A 43 11.56 -2.78 9.67
N VAL A 44 11.35 -3.88 10.37
CA VAL A 44 10.89 -3.91 11.75
C VAL A 44 12.04 -4.42 12.63
N THR A 45 12.45 -3.61 13.60
CA THR A 45 13.47 -3.98 14.59
C THR A 45 12.83 -3.96 15.98
N GLY A 46 12.67 -5.13 16.60
CA GLY A 46 11.83 -5.25 17.80
C GLY A 46 10.39 -4.90 17.44
N SER A 47 9.82 -3.89 18.09
CA SER A 47 8.50 -3.33 17.75
C SER A 47 8.57 -2.10 16.86
N THR A 48 9.76 -1.59 16.53
CA THR A 48 9.92 -0.34 15.78
C THR A 48 9.83 -0.58 14.28
N LEU A 49 8.90 0.10 13.62
CA LEU A 49 8.72 0.12 12.17
C LEU A 49 9.38 1.36 11.57
N SER A 50 10.20 1.17 10.54
CA SER A 50 10.75 2.26 9.74
C SER A 50 10.73 1.90 8.26
N LEU A 51 9.99 2.68 7.48
CA LEU A 51 9.81 2.55 6.04
C LEU A 51 10.10 3.87 5.35
N LYS A 52 10.67 3.82 4.15
CA LYS A 52 10.91 4.99 3.30
C LYS A 52 10.63 4.68 1.84
N SER A 53 10.21 5.69 1.08
CA SER A 53 10.18 5.64 -0.38
C SER A 53 11.60 5.64 -0.97
N SER A 54 11.71 5.28 -2.25
CA SER A 54 12.98 5.22 -2.97
C SER A 54 13.75 6.55 -2.96
N ASP A 55 13.03 7.67 -3.05
CA ASP A 55 13.56 9.04 -3.04
C ASP A 55 13.68 9.63 -1.61
N GLY A 56 13.21 8.90 -0.59
CA GLY A 56 13.16 9.37 0.80
C GLY A 56 12.12 10.46 1.08
N ALA A 57 11.32 10.89 0.10
CA ALA A 57 10.33 11.95 0.27
C ALA A 57 9.11 11.51 1.10
N SER A 58 8.88 10.21 1.24
CA SER A 58 7.81 9.66 2.07
C SER A 58 8.35 8.65 3.07
N THR A 59 7.84 8.70 4.30
CA THR A 59 8.24 7.79 5.38
C THR A 59 7.06 7.32 6.20
N ILE A 60 7.19 6.13 6.77
CA ILE A 60 6.35 5.67 7.88
C ILE A 60 7.29 5.29 9.02
N VAL A 61 7.11 5.93 10.17
CA VAL A 61 7.84 5.62 11.39
C VAL A 61 6.83 5.35 12.48
N GLY A 62 7.00 4.25 13.20
CA GLY A 62 6.05 3.89 14.23
C GLY A 62 6.40 2.61 14.96
N THR A 63 5.37 2.03 15.55
CA THR A 63 5.43 0.74 16.21
C THR A 63 4.47 -0.24 15.56
N VAL A 64 4.78 -1.51 15.70
CA VAL A 64 3.94 -2.60 15.23
C VAL A 64 3.90 -3.71 16.29
N ASP A 65 2.70 -4.18 16.58
CA ASP A 65 2.43 -5.33 17.42
C ASP A 65 1.52 -6.32 16.68
N GLU A 66 0.96 -7.31 17.38
CA GLU A 66 0.09 -8.30 16.72
C GLU A 66 -1.26 -7.74 16.26
N ALA A 67 -1.77 -6.73 16.95
CA ALA A 67 -3.12 -6.21 16.77
C ALA A 67 -3.15 -4.94 15.92
N LYS A 68 -2.06 -4.16 15.87
CA LYS A 68 -2.04 -2.86 15.20
C LYS A 68 -0.63 -2.35 14.88
N SER A 69 -0.58 -1.36 14.01
CA SER A 69 0.54 -0.45 13.84
C SER A 69 0.08 0.99 14.06
N LEU A 70 0.87 1.73 14.82
CA LEU A 70 0.63 3.14 15.17
C LEU A 70 1.90 3.94 14.90
N GLY A 71 1.76 5.17 14.44
CA GLY A 71 2.91 6.04 14.24
C GLY A 71 2.59 7.27 13.44
N THR A 72 3.58 7.75 12.70
CA THR A 72 3.46 8.91 11.81
C THR A 72 3.75 8.48 10.38
N VAL A 73 2.88 8.93 9.48
CA VAL A 73 3.11 8.90 8.05
C VAL A 73 3.52 10.31 7.62
N ALA A 74 4.61 10.41 6.86
CA ALA A 74 5.06 11.66 6.26
C ALA A 74 5.12 11.49 4.73
N VAL A 75 4.59 12.48 4.01
CA VAL A 75 4.60 12.57 2.56
C VAL A 75 5.01 13.99 2.21
N ARG A 76 6.23 14.15 1.67
CA ARG A 76 6.88 15.44 1.43
C ARG A 76 6.85 16.30 2.70
N ASP A 77 6.24 17.48 2.65
CA ASP A 77 6.21 18.44 3.76
C ASP A 77 5.03 18.24 4.72
N LYS A 78 4.21 17.20 4.49
CA LYS A 78 3.04 16.90 5.31
C LYS A 78 3.27 15.65 6.13
N GLN A 79 2.78 15.66 7.36
CA GLN A 79 2.83 14.52 8.26
C GLN A 79 1.57 14.40 9.08
N TRP A 80 1.16 13.16 9.34
CA TRP A 80 -0.02 12.86 10.13
C TRP A 80 0.22 11.63 11.00
N PRO A 81 -0.31 11.62 12.24
CA PRO A 81 -0.45 10.37 12.98
C PRO A 81 -1.33 9.39 12.19
N PHE A 82 -1.05 8.10 12.25
CA PHE A 82 -1.90 7.06 11.67
C PHE A 82 -2.18 5.94 12.66
N ALA A 83 -3.28 5.24 12.42
CA ALA A 83 -3.60 3.99 13.06
C ALA A 83 -4.03 2.96 12.02
N ALA A 84 -3.37 1.81 12.02
CA ALA A 84 -3.68 0.67 11.16
C ALA A 84 -3.93 -0.57 12.03
N LYS A 85 -5.07 -1.23 11.83
CA LYS A 85 -5.39 -2.49 12.53
C LYS A 85 -4.72 -3.65 11.81
N GLY A 86 -4.32 -4.68 12.56
CA GLY A 86 -3.93 -5.96 12.00
C GLY A 86 -5.10 -6.57 11.24
N VAL A 87 -4.85 -7.03 10.04
CA VAL A 87 -5.88 -7.57 9.13
C VAL A 87 -5.49 -8.93 8.58
N THR A 88 -6.51 -9.69 8.21
CA THR A 88 -6.39 -10.93 7.45
C THR A 88 -6.98 -10.73 6.06
N ALA A 89 -6.59 -11.59 5.11
CA ALA A 89 -7.20 -11.58 3.78
C ALA A 89 -8.74 -11.62 3.89
N PRO A 90 -9.46 -10.86 3.04
CA PRO A 90 -8.95 -10.12 1.88
C PRO A 90 -8.41 -8.72 2.17
N ALA A 91 -8.48 -8.22 3.40
CA ALA A 91 -7.93 -6.91 3.73
C ALA A 91 -6.39 -6.92 3.70
N GLY A 92 -5.79 -5.86 3.16
CA GLY A 92 -4.35 -5.79 2.94
C GLY A 92 -3.95 -4.92 1.75
N LEU A 93 -2.73 -5.16 1.26
CA LEU A 93 -2.09 -4.41 0.19
C LEU A 93 -2.00 -5.26 -1.08
N TYR A 94 -2.35 -4.66 -2.22
CA TYR A 94 -2.29 -5.30 -3.53
C TYR A 94 -1.56 -4.40 -4.53
N GLU A 95 -0.92 -5.04 -5.50
CA GLU A 95 -0.32 -4.38 -6.66
C GLU A 95 -0.87 -4.99 -7.95
N GLY A 96 -1.07 -4.15 -8.96
CA GLY A 96 -1.47 -4.52 -10.30
C GLY A 96 -0.45 -4.02 -11.31
N ARG A 97 -0.19 -4.83 -12.33
CA ARG A 97 0.61 -4.43 -13.50
C ARG A 97 -0.16 -4.74 -14.77
N VAL A 98 -0.19 -3.77 -15.68
CA VAL A 98 -0.81 -3.93 -16.99
C VAL A 98 -0.09 -3.04 -18.00
N SER A 99 0.03 -3.49 -19.24
CA SER A 99 0.55 -2.67 -20.33
C SER A 99 -0.57 -2.32 -21.29
N VAL A 100 -0.94 -1.04 -21.33
CA VAL A 100 -1.98 -0.52 -22.22
C VAL A 100 -1.33 0.39 -23.25
N LYS A 101 -1.48 0.06 -24.54
CA LYS A 101 -0.92 0.85 -25.66
C LYS A 101 0.59 1.12 -25.51
N GLY A 102 1.34 0.16 -24.96
CA GLY A 102 2.78 0.26 -24.75
C GLY A 102 3.22 1.02 -23.49
N VAL A 103 2.29 1.53 -22.69
CA VAL A 103 2.57 2.18 -21.40
C VAL A 103 2.39 1.16 -20.28
N LEU A 104 3.41 0.99 -19.44
CA LEU A 104 3.31 0.16 -18.24
C LEU A 104 2.61 0.94 -17.14
N ASN A 105 1.45 0.45 -16.73
CA ASN A 105 0.71 0.95 -15.59
C ASN A 105 1.09 0.17 -14.34
N ARG A 106 1.14 0.88 -13.22
CA ARG A 106 1.24 0.30 -11.88
C ARG A 106 0.04 0.74 -11.08
N ILE A 107 -0.67 -0.22 -10.51
CA ILE A 107 -1.85 0.04 -9.69
C ILE A 107 -1.58 -0.42 -8.27
N GLY A 108 -1.95 0.40 -7.29
CA GLY A 108 -1.91 0.02 -5.89
C GLY A 108 -3.30 0.05 -5.27
N TRP A 109 -3.62 -0.95 -4.44
CA TRP A 109 -4.85 -0.96 -3.65
C TRP A 109 -4.58 -1.24 -2.19
N ILE A 110 -5.30 -0.51 -1.34
CA ILE A 110 -5.46 -0.79 0.07
C ILE A 110 -6.90 -1.25 0.27
N VAL A 111 -7.08 -2.50 0.68
CA VAL A 111 -8.38 -3.03 1.10
C VAL A 111 -8.44 -2.96 2.62
N LEU A 112 -9.39 -2.19 3.14
CA LEU A 112 -9.64 -2.00 4.57
C LEU A 112 -10.45 -3.17 5.17
N PRO A 113 -10.45 -3.36 6.50
CA PRO A 113 -11.18 -4.46 7.14
C PRO A 113 -12.70 -4.44 6.90
N ASP A 114 -13.27 -3.28 6.59
CA ASP A 114 -14.69 -3.11 6.26
C ASP A 114 -15.01 -3.37 4.77
N GLY A 115 -14.01 -3.78 3.99
CA GLY A 115 -14.12 -4.02 2.55
C GLY A 115 -14.02 -2.77 1.68
N THR A 116 -13.95 -1.58 2.28
CA THR A 116 -13.69 -0.36 1.50
C THR A 116 -12.27 -0.39 0.93
N GLN A 117 -12.08 0.21 -0.24
CA GLN A 117 -10.77 0.25 -0.88
C GLN A 117 -10.38 1.65 -1.31
N THR A 118 -9.09 1.92 -1.24
CA THR A 118 -8.46 3.14 -1.76
C THR A 118 -7.29 2.72 -2.64
N GLY A 119 -7.16 3.29 -3.83
CA GLY A 119 -6.08 2.94 -4.74
C GLY A 119 -5.89 3.96 -5.86
N LEU A 120 -4.69 3.94 -6.45
CA LEU A 120 -4.35 4.74 -7.62
C LEU A 120 -3.74 3.85 -8.71
N ASP A 121 -4.04 4.17 -9.96
CA ASP A 121 -3.40 3.66 -11.16
C ASP A 121 -2.46 4.74 -11.72
N GLN A 122 -1.17 4.42 -11.71
CA GLN A 122 -0.11 5.23 -12.27
C GLN A 122 0.09 4.89 -13.76
N GLN A 123 -0.49 5.72 -14.63
CA GLN A 123 -0.51 5.58 -16.08
C GLN A 123 0.53 6.50 -16.71
N GLY A 124 1.74 6.00 -16.96
CA GLY A 124 2.77 6.76 -17.69
C GLY A 124 3.10 8.13 -17.09
N GLY A 125 2.98 8.29 -15.76
CA GLY A 125 3.21 9.54 -15.04
C GLY A 125 1.95 10.30 -14.61
N THR A 126 0.76 9.87 -15.04
CA THR A 126 -0.53 10.39 -14.56
C THR A 126 -1.09 9.47 -13.48
N LEU A 127 -1.65 10.02 -12.41
CA LEU A 127 -2.38 9.25 -11.39
C LEU A 127 -3.87 9.38 -11.65
N VAL A 128 -4.58 8.25 -11.68
CA VAL A 128 -6.04 8.18 -11.69
C VAL A 128 -6.52 7.21 -10.62
N ALA A 129 -7.81 7.29 -10.25
CA ALA A 129 -8.39 6.33 -9.31
C ALA A 129 -8.22 4.90 -9.84
N ALA A 130 -7.77 3.98 -8.98
CA ALA A 130 -7.67 2.58 -9.35
C ALA A 130 -9.06 2.00 -9.67
N PRO A 131 -9.16 1.07 -10.64
CA PRO A 131 -10.39 0.32 -10.84
C PRO A 131 -10.73 -0.47 -9.58
N VAL A 132 -12.02 -0.79 -9.39
CA VAL A 132 -12.48 -1.60 -8.26
C VAL A 132 -11.81 -2.97 -8.33
N LEU A 133 -11.08 -3.34 -7.28
CA LEU A 133 -10.60 -4.71 -7.06
C LEU A 133 -11.68 -5.49 -6.30
N ASP A 134 -12.09 -6.64 -6.83
CA ASP A 134 -12.70 -7.72 -6.06
C ASP A 134 -11.58 -8.68 -5.63
N PRO A 135 -11.20 -8.72 -4.34
CA PRO A 135 -10.13 -9.60 -3.89
C PRO A 135 -10.43 -11.10 -4.02
N THR A 136 -11.69 -11.48 -4.22
CA THR A 136 -12.10 -12.87 -4.47
C THR A 136 -12.06 -13.26 -5.94
N HIS A 137 -12.08 -12.26 -6.82
CA HIS A 137 -11.97 -12.38 -8.28
C HIS A 137 -10.94 -11.39 -8.85
N PRO A 138 -9.68 -11.43 -8.39
CA PRO A 138 -8.66 -10.45 -8.81
C PRO A 138 -8.39 -10.47 -10.33
N GLU A 139 -8.68 -11.59 -11.00
CA GLU A 139 -8.59 -11.75 -12.46
C GLU A 139 -9.61 -10.92 -13.25
N SER A 140 -10.67 -10.42 -12.61
CA SER A 140 -11.71 -9.63 -13.28
C SER A 140 -11.29 -8.17 -13.51
N VAL A 141 -10.18 -7.73 -12.92
CA VAL A 141 -9.72 -6.34 -13.02
C VAL A 141 -9.17 -6.10 -14.43
N THR A 142 -9.70 -5.06 -15.09
CA THR A 142 -9.23 -4.63 -16.42
C THR A 142 -9.00 -3.13 -16.46
N VAL A 143 -8.05 -2.69 -17.30
CA VAL A 143 -7.85 -1.29 -17.69
C VAL A 143 -7.91 -1.21 -19.21
N ASP A 144 -8.77 -0.36 -19.78
CA ASP A 144 -9.04 -0.29 -21.22
C ASP A 144 -9.35 -1.68 -21.84
N GLY A 145 -10.08 -2.54 -21.11
CA GLY A 145 -10.39 -3.91 -21.52
C GLY A 145 -9.21 -4.89 -21.47
N THR A 146 -8.03 -4.45 -21.01
CA THR A 146 -6.84 -5.29 -20.86
C THR A 146 -6.78 -5.85 -19.42
N PRO A 147 -6.65 -7.17 -19.22
CA PRO A 147 -6.54 -7.77 -17.90
C PRO A 147 -5.33 -7.26 -17.11
N VAL A 148 -5.53 -7.00 -15.83
CA VAL A 148 -4.47 -6.59 -14.90
C VAL A 148 -3.90 -7.80 -14.18
N ALA A 149 -2.58 -7.92 -14.15
CA ALA A 149 -1.90 -8.91 -13.32
C ALA A 149 -1.88 -8.41 -11.87
N VAL A 150 -2.86 -8.83 -11.07
CA VAL A 150 -3.01 -8.47 -9.65
C VAL A 150 -2.29 -9.47 -8.76
N ARG A 151 -1.63 -8.99 -7.71
CA ARG A 151 -1.02 -9.80 -6.66
C ARG A 151 -1.15 -9.13 -5.29
N THR A 152 -1.21 -9.94 -4.24
CA THR A 152 -1.04 -9.47 -2.86
C THR A 152 0.41 -9.06 -2.61
N ILE A 153 0.63 -8.03 -1.80
CA ILE A 153 1.95 -7.60 -1.37
C ILE A 153 2.26 -8.10 0.04
N GLY A 154 3.35 -8.86 0.16
CA GLY A 154 3.93 -9.30 1.42
C GLY A 154 5.06 -8.38 1.91
N GLY A 155 5.45 -8.54 3.17
CA GLY A 155 6.52 -7.72 3.76
C GLY A 155 7.92 -8.04 3.22
N GLY A 156 8.07 -9.17 2.53
CA GLY A 156 9.32 -9.57 1.87
C GLY A 156 9.39 -9.17 0.39
N ASP A 157 8.33 -8.57 -0.17
CA ASP A 157 8.29 -8.25 -1.60
C ASP A 157 9.09 -7.00 -1.91
N ALA A 158 9.65 -6.93 -3.12
CA ALA A 158 10.25 -5.73 -3.68
C ALA A 158 9.16 -4.83 -4.29
N VAL A 159 9.07 -3.57 -3.85
CA VAL A 159 8.11 -2.57 -4.37
C VAL A 159 8.75 -1.23 -4.72
N ILE A 160 10.02 -1.04 -4.38
CA ILE A 160 10.87 0.05 -4.89
C ILE A 160 11.95 -0.59 -5.77
N ALA A 161 12.35 0.10 -6.83
CA ALA A 161 13.49 -0.32 -7.63
C ALA A 161 14.79 -0.11 -6.82
N PRO A 162 15.83 -0.94 -7.04
CA PRO A 162 17.16 -0.72 -6.46
C PRO A 162 17.78 0.62 -6.85
#